data_AF-A0A955X0H8-F1
#
_entry.id   AF-A0A955X0H8-F1
#
_cell.length_a   1.000
_cell.length_b   1.000
_cell.length_c   1.000
_cell.angle_alpha   90.00
_cell.angle_beta   90.00
_cell.angle_gamma   90.00
#
_symmetry.space_group_name_H-M   'P 1'
#
loop_
_entity.id
_entity.type
_entity.pdbx_description
1 polymer ?
#
loop_
_entity_poly.entity_id
_entity_poly.type
_entity_poly.pdbx_seq_one_letter_code
_entity_poly.pdbx_strand_id
1 'polypeptide(L)'
;MRVGPAMAALLLAMLGACTFNPPKVVFDQDAGTLELGVLDAEPPDTGAPDSGGADTGVEDTGVPDTGAPDTGDTGVEDTGVPDTGAPDTGLPDAGVEDAGPLPPVCGNGIVELGEGCDQGGAPVSVACVDCQVATGFVCVSSPSTCAPVGRVRYVDGADPNCGPGGPFCVIDDAIDTGDTDLVVVATSTYTETLDFNGGGTSRAVVAEAGATLTSAGQPLRVRGGAHVIFAGFTITSSGDGAVKAEGNGTTLEMRDCVIGPSPNLGVELKSGARLDLLRSVVRDNATGGLKLNSSGGYAVMNTVIIGNGGAASAVGGVHIENGAGDDRFVNNSLAFNTSSANPGAVWCQAQASLRNVVVWLNTPTNDPGVSVATCDTEYSLLQASLQGQGNISVDPLFIDGLLRPDPTSPVRDVGDPAGTEDVGPPPGPAPIEDRGRVARPQGQRVDMGAYELR
;
A
#
# COMPACT_ATOMS: atom_id res chain seq x y z
N MET A 1 59.31 -49.14 -6.39
CA MET A 1 58.80 -48.48 -5.17
C MET A 1 57.44 -47.90 -5.48
N ARG A 2 56.39 -48.35 -4.77
CA ARG A 2 55.04 -47.79 -4.81
C ARG A 2 55.03 -46.48 -4.02
N VAL A 3 54.37 -45.43 -4.52
CA VAL A 3 54.04 -44.23 -3.74
C VAL A 3 52.54 -44.28 -3.45
N GLY A 4 52.20 -44.23 -2.16
CA GLY A 4 50.84 -44.37 -1.63
C GLY A 4 50.11 -43.03 -1.45
N PRO A 5 48.82 -43.06 -1.07
CA PRO A 5 47.94 -41.89 -1.06
C PRO A 5 48.08 -41.12 0.26
N ALA A 6 48.65 -39.93 0.20
CA ALA A 6 48.61 -38.96 1.30
C ALA A 6 48.58 -37.55 0.71
N MET A 7 47.51 -37.25 -0.03
CA MET A 7 47.20 -35.92 -0.56
C MET A 7 45.77 -35.53 -0.16
N ALA A 8 45.46 -35.70 1.13
CA ALA A 8 44.12 -35.44 1.68
C ALA A 8 44.12 -34.82 3.10
N ALA A 9 45.27 -34.36 3.62
CA ALA A 9 45.33 -33.87 5.00
C ALA A 9 46.27 -32.68 5.20
N LEU A 10 46.21 -31.69 4.30
CA LEU A 10 46.77 -30.36 4.57
C LEU A 10 45.95 -29.25 3.88
N LEU A 11 44.62 -29.35 4.00
CA LEU A 11 43.66 -28.29 3.67
C LEU A 11 42.71 -28.08 4.87
N LEU A 12 43.28 -28.06 6.08
CA LEU A 12 42.53 -27.94 7.34
C LEU A 12 43.15 -26.92 8.31
N ALA A 13 43.73 -25.84 7.79
CA ALA A 13 44.34 -24.78 8.60
C ALA A 13 44.03 -23.35 8.14
N MET A 14 42.88 -23.12 7.48
CA MET A 14 42.35 -21.76 7.22
C MET A 14 40.81 -21.69 7.33
N LEU A 15 40.21 -22.47 8.23
CA LEU A 15 38.85 -22.24 8.71
C LEU A 15 38.92 -21.44 10.01
N GLY A 16 39.40 -20.21 9.90
CA GLY A 16 39.13 -19.16 10.89
C GLY A 16 37.73 -18.64 10.62
N ALA A 17 36.81 -18.90 11.55
CA ALA A 17 35.41 -18.55 11.45
C ALA A 17 35.20 -17.03 11.27
N CYS A 18 34.86 -16.59 10.07
CA CYS A 18 33.98 -15.44 9.90
C CYS A 18 32.56 -15.93 10.17
N THR A 19 32.10 -15.87 11.42
CA THR A 19 30.67 -15.94 11.73
C THR A 19 30.03 -14.64 11.27
N PHE A 20 29.66 -14.58 9.99
CA PHE A 20 28.76 -13.56 9.47
C PHE A 20 27.35 -13.97 9.96
N ASN A 21 26.90 -13.32 11.03
CA ASN A 21 25.52 -13.43 11.49
C ASN A 21 24.76 -12.31 10.76
N PRO A 22 24.00 -12.58 9.68
CA PRO A 22 23.18 -11.55 9.07
C PRO A 22 22.22 -11.03 10.16
N PRO A 23 22.05 -9.70 10.31
CA PRO A 23 21.06 -9.18 11.24
C PRO A 23 19.71 -9.80 10.88
N LYS A 24 19.03 -10.38 11.87
CA LYS A 24 17.60 -10.69 11.76
C LYS A 24 16.90 -9.34 11.58
N VAL A 25 16.55 -9.03 10.34
CA VAL A 25 15.72 -7.88 10.01
C VAL A 25 14.32 -8.19 10.55
N VAL A 26 14.01 -7.62 11.70
CA VAL A 26 12.64 -7.56 12.23
C VAL A 26 12.17 -6.14 11.97
N PHE A 27 11.20 -6.00 11.09
CA PHE A 27 10.58 -4.71 10.80
C PHE A 27 9.68 -4.34 11.99
N ASP A 28 10.12 -3.42 12.83
CA ASP A 28 9.27 -2.76 13.81
C ASP A 28 8.94 -1.35 13.29
N GLN A 29 7.65 -1.07 13.18
CA GLN A 29 7.12 0.20 12.71
C GLN A 29 6.90 1.11 13.92
N ASP A 30 7.49 2.30 13.86
CA ASP A 30 7.08 3.55 14.51
C ASP A 30 8.29 4.30 15.11
N ALA A 31 8.81 5.25 14.35
CA ALA A 31 9.75 6.25 14.86
C ALA A 31 9.25 7.67 14.53
N GLY A 32 8.72 8.34 15.55
CA GLY A 32 8.38 9.77 15.59
C GLY A 32 7.02 9.96 16.29
N THR A 33 6.93 10.37 17.56
CA THR A 33 7.65 11.44 18.28
C THR A 33 7.63 11.18 19.80
N LEU A 34 8.67 11.67 20.50
CA LEU A 34 8.78 11.66 21.96
C LEU A 34 7.94 12.80 22.57
N GLU A 35 6.93 12.48 23.37
CA GLU A 35 6.42 13.39 24.40
C GLU A 35 6.61 12.78 25.80
N LEU A 36 7.15 13.61 26.70
CA LEU A 36 7.53 13.24 28.06
C LEU A 36 6.31 13.12 28.97
N GLY A 37 5.98 11.88 29.36
CA GLY A 37 5.64 11.46 30.72
C GLY A 37 4.40 12.05 31.41
N VAL A 38 3.32 11.26 31.44
CA VAL A 38 2.53 11.01 32.66
C VAL A 38 2.26 9.50 32.72
N LEU A 39 2.70 8.86 33.80
CA LEU A 39 2.43 7.45 34.08
C LEU A 39 1.01 7.33 34.66
N ASP A 40 0.05 6.86 33.87
CA ASP A 40 -1.17 6.25 34.42
C ASP A 40 -1.13 4.74 34.15
N ALA A 41 -0.98 4.00 35.23
CA ALA A 41 -1.06 2.55 35.24
C ALA A 41 -2.54 2.14 35.30
N GLU A 42 -3.08 1.65 34.20
CA GLU A 42 -4.37 0.95 34.17
C GLU A 42 -4.21 -0.47 34.75
N PRO A 43 -5.14 -0.96 35.60
CA PRO A 43 -5.09 -2.29 36.18
C PRO A 43 -5.47 -3.38 35.17
N PRO A 44 -5.08 -4.66 35.39
CA PRO A 44 -5.35 -5.74 34.45
C PRO A 44 -6.86 -6.02 34.33
N ASP A 45 -7.29 -6.15 33.07
CA ASP A 45 -8.63 -6.54 32.65
C ASP A 45 -9.03 -7.90 33.21
N THR A 46 -10.09 -7.92 34.02
CA THR A 46 -10.83 -9.12 34.37
C THR A 46 -12.20 -9.05 33.70
N GLY A 47 -12.28 -9.55 32.47
CA GLY A 47 -13.53 -9.62 31.71
C GLY A 47 -14.67 -10.27 32.51
N ALA A 48 -15.79 -9.57 32.59
CA ALA A 48 -17.05 -10.09 33.09
C ALA A 48 -17.72 -10.99 32.03
N PRO A 49 -18.47 -12.03 32.41
CA PRO A 49 -19.18 -12.87 31.45
C PRO A 49 -20.36 -12.11 30.83
N ASP A 50 -20.50 -12.34 29.53
CA ASP A 50 -21.50 -11.78 28.64
C ASP A 50 -22.92 -12.12 29.10
N SER A 51 -23.77 -11.09 29.27
CA SER A 51 -25.19 -11.25 29.57
C SER A 51 -26.00 -10.82 28.34
N GLY A 52 -26.18 -11.75 27.41
CA GLY A 52 -27.13 -11.62 26.31
C GLY A 52 -28.54 -11.35 26.86
N GLY A 53 -29.18 -10.33 26.30
CA GLY A 53 -30.55 -9.93 26.67
C GLY A 53 -31.56 -11.04 26.41
N ALA A 54 -32.47 -11.22 27.36
CA ALA A 54 -33.54 -12.21 27.28
C ALA A 54 -34.54 -11.88 26.16
N ASP A 55 -34.90 -12.94 25.43
CA ASP A 55 -35.91 -13.01 24.38
C ASP A 55 -37.30 -12.63 24.92
N THR A 56 -37.99 -11.70 24.24
CA THR A 56 -39.35 -11.26 24.59
C THR A 56 -40.42 -12.11 23.90
N GLY A 57 -40.35 -13.43 24.09
CA GLY A 57 -41.42 -14.35 23.73
C GLY A 57 -42.62 -14.22 24.68
N VAL A 58 -43.82 -14.09 24.12
CA VAL A 58 -45.09 -14.00 24.87
C VAL A 58 -45.35 -15.32 25.60
N GLU A 59 -45.56 -15.26 26.92
CA GLU A 59 -45.87 -16.43 27.75
C GLU A 59 -47.18 -17.12 27.34
N ASP A 60 -47.12 -18.45 27.21
CA ASP A 60 -48.25 -19.35 27.01
C ASP A 60 -49.12 -19.43 28.28
N THR A 61 -50.37 -18.97 28.19
CA THR A 61 -51.35 -19.01 29.28
C THR A 61 -52.21 -20.28 29.29
N GLY A 62 -51.58 -21.45 29.10
CA GLY A 62 -52.23 -22.75 29.26
C GLY A 62 -52.45 -23.12 30.73
N VAL A 63 -53.70 -23.20 31.17
CA VAL A 63 -54.08 -23.74 32.50
C VAL A 63 -53.86 -25.27 32.51
N PRO A 64 -53.17 -25.87 33.49
CA PRO A 64 -53.06 -27.32 33.59
C PRO A 64 -54.41 -27.94 34.00
N ASP A 65 -54.99 -28.78 33.15
CA ASP A 65 -56.19 -29.55 33.52
C ASP A 65 -55.81 -30.77 34.36
N THR A 66 -56.25 -30.77 35.61
CA THR A 66 -56.17 -31.88 36.55
C THR A 66 -57.39 -32.78 36.38
N GLY A 67 -57.29 -33.78 35.49
CA GLY A 67 -58.30 -34.83 35.31
C GLY A 67 -57.76 -36.22 35.69
N ALA A 68 -58.45 -36.90 36.61
CA ALA A 68 -58.15 -38.25 37.10
C ALA A 68 -58.41 -39.34 36.04
N PRO A 69 -57.79 -40.53 36.13
CA PRO A 69 -57.96 -41.59 35.14
C PRO A 69 -59.29 -42.30 35.34
N ASP A 70 -60.13 -42.35 34.29
CA ASP A 70 -61.33 -43.17 34.30
C ASP A 70 -61.33 -44.20 33.18
N THR A 71 -61.64 -45.42 33.60
CA THR A 71 -61.74 -46.64 32.81
C THR A 71 -63.16 -46.80 32.31
N GLY A 72 -63.37 -46.97 31.00
CA GLY A 72 -64.56 -47.63 30.46
C GLY A 72 -65.42 -46.83 29.49
N ASP A 73 -65.35 -47.28 28.24
CA ASP A 73 -66.47 -47.47 27.29
C ASP A 73 -67.07 -46.29 26.48
N THR A 74 -67.11 -46.57 25.17
CA THR A 74 -67.93 -46.07 24.05
C THR A 74 -68.43 -44.62 24.01
N GLY A 75 -67.79 -43.81 23.15
CA GLY A 75 -68.41 -42.61 22.60
C GLY A 75 -67.50 -41.82 21.67
N VAL A 76 -67.89 -41.81 20.37
CA VAL A 76 -67.61 -40.83 19.31
C VAL A 76 -66.16 -40.36 19.10
N GLU A 77 -65.61 -40.71 17.93
CA GLU A 77 -64.32 -40.21 17.43
C GLU A 77 -64.30 -38.67 17.39
N ASP A 78 -63.27 -38.08 18.01
CA ASP A 78 -62.96 -36.67 17.93
C ASP A 78 -62.46 -36.33 16.52
N THR A 79 -63.26 -35.55 15.78
CA THR A 79 -62.94 -35.08 14.42
C THR A 79 -62.15 -33.77 14.44
N GLY A 80 -61.09 -33.70 15.25
CA GLY A 80 -60.14 -32.58 15.22
C GLY A 80 -59.44 -32.48 13.86
N VAL A 81 -59.49 -31.31 13.24
CA VAL A 81 -58.75 -31.00 11.99
C VAL A 81 -57.25 -31.05 12.28
N PRO A 82 -56.45 -31.83 11.53
CA PRO A 82 -55.00 -31.83 11.69
C PRO A 82 -54.42 -30.43 11.41
N ASP A 83 -53.53 -29.98 12.30
CA ASP A 83 -52.78 -28.73 12.17
C ASP A 83 -52.03 -28.68 10.82
N THR A 84 -52.25 -27.62 10.04
CA THR A 84 -51.57 -27.36 8.76
C THR A 84 -50.42 -26.36 8.88
N GLY A 85 -49.81 -26.23 10.06
CA GLY A 85 -48.56 -25.51 10.24
C GLY A 85 -47.46 -26.03 9.31
N ALA A 86 -46.85 -25.14 8.54
CA ALA A 86 -45.71 -25.47 7.68
C ALA A 86 -44.54 -26.00 8.55
N PRO A 87 -43.80 -27.04 8.09
CA PRO A 87 -42.61 -27.48 8.78
C PRO A 87 -41.61 -26.32 8.88
N ASP A 88 -41.09 -26.09 10.08
CA ASP A 88 -40.00 -25.17 10.33
C ASP A 88 -38.77 -25.59 9.50
N THR A 89 -38.41 -24.78 8.50
CA THR A 89 -37.20 -24.96 7.69
C THR A 89 -36.04 -24.15 8.23
N GLY A 90 -35.99 -23.89 9.53
CA GLY A 90 -34.79 -23.38 10.20
C GLY A 90 -33.57 -24.20 9.77
N LEU A 91 -32.65 -23.55 9.06
CA LEU A 91 -31.33 -24.10 8.79
C LEU A 91 -30.69 -24.43 10.15
N PRO A 92 -30.11 -25.63 10.34
CA PRO A 92 -29.32 -25.89 11.52
C PRO A 92 -28.24 -24.81 11.63
N ASP A 93 -28.18 -24.17 12.79
CA ASP A 93 -27.15 -23.21 13.14
C ASP A 93 -25.80 -23.94 13.13
N ALA A 94 -25.13 -23.89 11.98
CA ALA A 94 -23.74 -24.26 11.87
C ALA A 94 -22.97 -23.13 12.56
N GLY A 95 -22.84 -23.25 13.88
CA GLY A 95 -21.88 -22.48 14.64
C GLY A 95 -20.57 -22.52 13.89
N VAL A 96 -20.14 -21.35 13.40
CA VAL A 96 -18.78 -21.14 12.96
C VAL A 96 -17.93 -21.31 14.21
N GLU A 97 -17.47 -22.55 14.42
CA GLU A 97 -16.25 -22.75 15.18
C GLU A 97 -15.22 -21.82 14.56
N ASP A 98 -14.70 -20.91 15.39
CA ASP A 98 -13.58 -20.05 15.08
C ASP A 98 -12.47 -20.94 14.53
N ALA A 99 -12.43 -21.05 13.21
CA ALA A 99 -11.39 -21.75 12.49
C ALA A 99 -10.15 -20.93 12.79
N GLY A 100 -9.32 -21.44 13.70
CA GLY A 100 -8.05 -20.83 14.04
C GLY A 100 -7.30 -20.40 12.78
N PRO A 101 -6.41 -19.39 12.89
CA PRO A 101 -5.90 -18.64 11.75
C PRO A 101 -5.53 -19.57 10.61
N LEU A 102 -6.14 -19.32 9.45
CA LEU A 102 -5.91 -20.10 8.23
C LEU A 102 -4.39 -20.26 8.01
N PRO A 103 -3.92 -21.42 7.55
CA PRO A 103 -2.51 -21.58 7.22
C PRO A 103 -2.14 -20.53 6.16
N PRO A 104 -0.97 -19.88 6.30
CA PRO A 104 -0.62 -18.77 5.43
C PRO A 104 -0.56 -19.20 3.96
N VAL A 105 -1.00 -18.32 3.05
CA VAL A 105 -1.11 -18.60 1.62
C VAL A 105 0.07 -17.99 0.86
N CYS A 106 1.12 -18.80 0.67
CA CYS A 106 2.32 -18.40 -0.05
C CYS A 106 2.02 -17.79 -1.42
N GLY A 107 2.50 -16.57 -1.67
CA GLY A 107 2.42 -15.94 -2.98
C GLY A 107 1.05 -15.33 -3.27
N ASN A 108 0.31 -14.92 -2.25
CA ASN A 108 -0.92 -14.14 -2.39
C ASN A 108 -0.66 -12.62 -2.46
N GLY A 109 0.60 -12.19 -2.28
CA GLY A 109 0.98 -10.77 -2.29
C GLY A 109 1.03 -10.14 -0.90
N ILE A 110 0.84 -10.91 0.17
CA ILE A 110 0.79 -10.46 1.57
C ILE A 110 1.75 -11.37 2.36
N VAL A 111 2.60 -10.80 3.23
CA VAL A 111 3.45 -11.61 4.11
C VAL A 111 2.70 -11.87 5.42
N GLU A 112 2.21 -13.09 5.59
CA GLU A 112 1.43 -13.50 6.77
C GLU A 112 2.32 -14.05 7.90
N LEU A 113 1.80 -14.10 9.13
CA LEU A 113 2.52 -14.66 10.27
C LEU A 113 2.78 -16.16 10.03
N GLY A 114 4.03 -16.53 9.80
CA GLY A 114 4.43 -17.89 9.42
C GLY A 114 5.09 -17.98 8.05
N GLU A 115 5.05 -16.89 7.27
CA GLU A 115 5.74 -16.80 5.99
C GLU A 115 7.13 -16.20 6.14
N GLY A 116 8.14 -16.93 5.66
CA GLY A 116 9.48 -16.41 5.44
C GLY A 116 9.58 -15.65 4.12
N CYS A 117 8.61 -15.81 3.22
CA CYS A 117 8.49 -15.05 1.98
C CYS A 117 7.13 -15.17 1.28
N ASP A 118 6.77 -14.12 0.56
CA ASP A 118 5.65 -14.05 -0.38
C ASP A 118 6.20 -13.63 -1.76
N GLN A 119 5.66 -14.18 -2.85
CA GLN A 119 6.14 -13.94 -4.22
C GLN A 119 5.07 -13.36 -5.15
N GLY A 120 4.03 -12.74 -4.60
CA GLY A 120 3.06 -11.95 -5.35
C GLY A 120 2.50 -12.67 -6.58
N GLY A 121 1.85 -13.82 -6.41
CA GLY A 121 1.03 -14.46 -7.44
C GLY A 121 1.80 -15.04 -8.64
N ALA A 122 3.13 -14.92 -8.67
CA ALA A 122 3.95 -15.58 -9.68
C ALA A 122 3.83 -17.11 -9.53
N PRO A 123 3.92 -17.91 -10.63
CA PRO A 123 3.85 -19.36 -10.53
C PRO A 123 4.89 -19.87 -9.51
N VAL A 124 4.39 -20.54 -8.46
CA VAL A 124 5.17 -21.27 -7.45
C VAL A 124 6.27 -22.06 -8.17
N SER A 125 7.56 -21.78 -7.91
CA SER A 125 8.65 -22.79 -8.04
C SER A 125 10.11 -22.31 -8.01
N VAL A 126 10.48 -21.04 -7.83
CA VAL A 126 11.94 -20.72 -7.79
C VAL A 126 12.44 -20.03 -6.53
N ALA A 127 11.68 -19.11 -5.96
CA ALA A 127 12.20 -18.24 -4.90
C ALA A 127 11.48 -18.39 -3.54
N CYS A 128 10.21 -18.78 -3.54
CA CYS A 128 9.48 -19.28 -2.38
C CYS A 128 9.03 -20.73 -2.59
N VAL A 129 9.29 -21.58 -1.60
CA VAL A 129 8.80 -22.97 -1.53
C VAL A 129 8.20 -23.15 -0.15
N ASP A 130 6.92 -23.53 -0.08
CA ASP A 130 6.18 -23.78 1.16
C ASP A 130 6.25 -22.60 2.17
N CYS A 131 5.98 -21.37 1.72
CA CYS A 131 6.10 -20.13 2.51
C CYS A 131 7.53 -19.85 3.04
N GLN A 132 8.56 -20.57 2.57
CA GLN A 132 9.95 -20.40 2.99
C GLN A 132 10.84 -19.95 1.82
N VAL A 133 11.89 -19.19 2.15
CA VAL A 133 12.87 -18.72 1.17
C VAL A 133 13.60 -19.91 0.55
N ALA A 134 13.54 -20.05 -0.77
CA ALA A 134 14.25 -21.09 -1.48
C ALA A 134 15.77 -20.92 -1.33
N THR A 135 16.52 -22.02 -1.33
CA THR A 135 17.98 -21.96 -1.23
C THR A 135 18.57 -21.13 -2.37
N GLY A 136 19.39 -20.13 -2.03
CA GLY A 136 19.99 -19.23 -3.01
C GLY A 136 19.14 -18.00 -3.34
N PHE A 137 18.03 -17.78 -2.61
CA PHE A 137 17.21 -16.56 -2.67
C PHE A 137 17.21 -15.82 -1.34
N VAL A 138 16.88 -14.53 -1.37
CA VAL A 138 16.59 -13.71 -0.20
C VAL A 138 15.30 -12.93 -0.46
N CYS A 139 14.49 -12.77 0.58
CA CYS A 139 13.24 -12.04 0.53
C CYS A 139 13.41 -10.72 1.23
N VAL A 140 13.09 -9.64 0.52
CA VAL A 140 13.27 -8.29 1.03
C VAL A 140 11.99 -7.49 0.89
N SER A 141 11.77 -6.56 1.81
CA SER A 141 10.62 -5.65 1.85
C SER A 141 9.27 -6.32 2.14
N SER A 142 8.24 -5.48 2.21
CA SER A 142 6.83 -5.89 2.28
C SER A 142 6.07 -5.11 1.19
N PRO A 143 5.48 -5.80 0.18
CA PRO A 143 5.49 -7.25 0.00
C PRO A 143 6.88 -7.78 -0.37
N SER A 144 7.23 -8.97 0.14
CA SER A 144 8.52 -9.59 -0.09
C SER A 144 8.83 -9.74 -1.58
N THR A 145 10.00 -9.28 -2.00
CA THR A 145 10.54 -9.53 -3.35
C THR A 145 11.67 -10.51 -3.20
N CYS A 146 11.53 -11.69 -3.80
CA CYS A 146 12.56 -12.71 -3.72
C CYS A 146 13.59 -12.50 -4.82
N ALA A 147 14.88 -12.38 -4.46
CA ALA A 147 15.96 -12.19 -5.41
C ALA A 147 17.05 -13.25 -5.24
N PRO A 148 17.70 -13.72 -6.33
CA PRO A 148 18.86 -14.61 -6.21
C PRO A 148 19.96 -13.93 -5.41
N VAL A 149 20.52 -14.62 -4.40
CA VAL A 149 21.51 -14.06 -3.46
C VAL A 149 22.72 -13.45 -4.19
N GLY A 150 23.12 -14.01 -5.34
CA GLY A 150 24.24 -13.49 -6.14
C GLY A 150 23.97 -12.14 -6.84
N ARG A 151 22.70 -11.72 -6.93
CA ARG A 151 22.26 -10.49 -7.63
C ARG A 151 21.69 -9.43 -6.69
N VAL A 152 21.88 -9.63 -5.38
CA VAL A 152 21.53 -8.67 -4.34
C VAL A 152 22.76 -7.89 -3.93
N ARG A 153 22.61 -6.58 -3.78
CA ARG A 153 23.65 -5.69 -3.23
C ARG A 153 23.08 -4.98 -2.02
N TYR A 154 23.88 -4.90 -0.97
CA TYR A 154 23.53 -4.18 0.26
C TYR A 154 24.29 -2.87 0.30
N VAL A 155 23.59 -1.79 0.62
CA VAL A 155 24.15 -0.45 0.77
C VAL A 155 23.95 -0.01 2.20
N ASP A 156 25.03 0.36 2.87
CA ASP A 156 24.99 0.97 4.19
C ASP A 156 26.03 2.08 4.23
N GLY A 157 25.58 3.30 3.99
CA GLY A 157 26.46 4.48 3.98
C GLY A 157 26.87 4.94 5.38
N ALA A 158 26.26 4.38 6.44
CA ALA A 158 26.60 4.67 7.82
C ALA A 158 27.62 3.67 8.39
N ASP A 159 27.77 2.47 7.79
CA ASP A 159 28.78 1.49 8.20
C ASP A 159 30.19 2.03 7.96
N PRO A 160 31.04 2.15 9.00
CA PRO A 160 32.43 2.59 8.85
C PRO A 160 33.30 1.64 8.00
N ASN A 161 32.82 0.42 7.71
CA ASN A 161 33.48 -0.59 6.90
C ASN A 161 32.84 -0.75 5.51
N CYS A 162 31.93 0.14 5.12
CA CYS A 162 31.37 0.12 3.77
C CYS A 162 32.50 0.23 2.71
N GLY A 163 32.35 -0.46 1.58
CA GLY A 163 33.35 -0.48 0.51
C GLY A 163 33.50 -1.84 -0.18
N PRO A 164 34.62 -2.10 -0.88
CA PRO A 164 34.78 -3.27 -1.77
C PRO A 164 34.69 -4.66 -1.11
N GLY A 165 34.74 -4.73 0.23
CA GLY A 165 34.66 -5.97 1.01
C GLY A 165 33.50 -6.02 2.01
N GLY A 166 32.63 -5.01 1.99
CA GLY A 166 31.47 -4.86 2.87
C GLY A 166 30.24 -4.39 2.08
N PRO A 167 29.18 -3.91 2.74
CA PRO A 167 28.10 -3.23 2.00
C PRO A 167 28.68 -2.04 1.22
N PHE A 168 28.03 -1.65 0.13
CA PHE A 168 28.41 -0.46 -0.62
C PHE A 168 28.15 0.79 0.22
N CYS A 169 29.01 1.81 0.08
CA CYS A 169 28.82 3.09 0.76
C CYS A 169 27.76 3.96 0.08
N VAL A 170 27.65 3.83 -1.25
CA VAL A 170 26.78 4.64 -2.11
C VAL A 170 25.92 3.70 -2.95
N ILE A 171 24.72 4.16 -3.29
CA ILE A 171 23.73 3.35 -4.00
C ILE A 171 24.15 3.17 -5.47
N ASP A 172 24.72 4.20 -6.09
CA ASP A 172 25.13 4.15 -7.50
C ASP A 172 26.19 3.06 -7.75
N ASP A 173 27.21 2.95 -6.88
CA ASP A 173 28.22 1.88 -6.97
C ASP A 173 27.61 0.48 -6.90
N ALA A 174 26.55 0.30 -6.11
CA ALA A 174 25.85 -0.98 -6.01
C ALA A 174 25.12 -1.33 -7.31
N ILE A 175 24.46 -0.34 -7.92
CA ILE A 175 23.75 -0.46 -9.21
C ILE A 175 24.73 -0.82 -10.34
N ASP A 176 25.91 -0.20 -10.34
CA ASP A 176 26.92 -0.28 -11.41
C ASP A 176 27.71 -1.59 -11.48
N THR A 177 27.49 -2.52 -10.54
CA THR A 177 28.11 -3.86 -10.57
C THR A 177 27.68 -4.73 -11.77
N GLY A 178 26.60 -4.37 -12.45
CA GLY A 178 26.19 -4.91 -13.76
C GLY A 178 25.35 -6.19 -13.72
N ASP A 179 25.48 -7.02 -12.68
CA ASP A 179 24.71 -8.25 -12.45
C ASP A 179 23.66 -8.11 -11.33
N THR A 180 23.39 -6.88 -10.90
CA THR A 180 22.47 -6.57 -9.80
C THR A 180 21.03 -6.50 -10.27
N ASP A 181 20.15 -7.26 -9.64
CA ASP A 181 18.71 -7.16 -9.85
C ASP A 181 18.04 -6.38 -8.70
N LEU A 182 18.62 -6.46 -7.49
CA LEU A 182 18.08 -5.87 -6.28
C LEU A 182 19.16 -5.16 -5.47
N VAL A 183 18.87 -3.94 -5.05
CA VAL A 183 19.65 -3.16 -4.09
C VAL A 183 18.83 -2.94 -2.82
N VAL A 184 19.37 -3.38 -1.69
CA VAL A 184 18.80 -3.16 -0.36
C VAL A 184 19.59 -2.06 0.32
N VAL A 185 18.90 -1.01 0.74
CA VAL A 185 19.52 0.21 1.24
C VAL A 185 19.15 0.40 2.70
N ALA A 186 20.15 0.41 3.57
CA ALA A 186 19.97 0.63 4.99
C ALA A 186 19.53 2.07 5.30
N THR A 187 18.98 2.28 6.49
CA THR A 187 18.57 3.62 6.93
C THR A 187 19.77 4.56 7.04
N SER A 188 19.88 5.50 6.11
CA SER A 188 20.85 6.61 6.13
C SER A 188 20.41 7.75 5.22
N THR A 189 21.20 8.81 5.12
CA THR A 189 21.03 9.87 4.11
C THR A 189 22.07 9.70 3.01
N TYR A 190 21.59 9.38 1.81
CA TYR A 190 22.38 9.19 0.60
C TYR A 190 22.30 10.46 -0.24
N THR A 191 23.43 11.16 -0.34
CA THR A 191 23.54 12.41 -1.12
C THR A 191 24.14 12.12 -2.48
N GLU A 192 23.30 11.70 -3.42
CA GLU A 192 23.70 11.29 -4.77
C GLU A 192 22.54 11.42 -5.77
N THR A 193 22.83 11.29 -7.05
CA THR A 193 21.82 11.21 -8.12
C THR A 193 21.87 9.82 -8.73
N LEU A 194 20.73 9.14 -8.75
CA LEU A 194 20.56 7.85 -9.40
C LEU A 194 19.96 8.07 -10.79
N ASP A 195 20.71 7.78 -11.85
CA ASP A 195 20.29 7.94 -13.25
C ASP A 195 20.25 6.58 -13.98
N PHE A 196 19.09 5.95 -13.94
CA PHE A 196 18.85 4.70 -14.65
C PHE A 196 18.63 4.99 -16.14
N ASN A 197 19.59 4.62 -16.97
CA ASN A 197 19.57 4.90 -18.40
C ASN A 197 19.92 3.66 -19.22
N GLY A 198 18.92 3.02 -19.85
CA GLY A 198 19.15 1.97 -20.83
C GLY A 198 18.12 0.84 -20.84
N GLY A 199 17.66 0.49 -22.04
CA GLY A 199 16.69 -0.58 -22.28
C GLY A 199 17.22 -1.95 -21.87
N GLY A 200 16.39 -2.71 -21.14
CA GLY A 200 16.72 -4.08 -20.70
C GLY A 200 17.37 -4.17 -19.31
N THR A 201 17.48 -3.05 -18.59
CA THR A 201 17.84 -3.06 -17.16
C THR A 201 16.57 -3.06 -16.33
N SER A 202 16.31 -4.18 -15.65
CA SER A 202 15.33 -4.26 -14.56
C SER A 202 16.08 -4.18 -13.25
N ARG A 203 15.71 -3.21 -12.41
CA ARG A 203 16.35 -2.97 -11.11
C ARG A 203 15.28 -2.70 -10.06
N ALA A 204 15.39 -3.35 -8.91
CA ALA A 204 14.67 -2.98 -7.70
C ALA A 204 15.63 -2.30 -6.73
N VAL A 205 15.24 -1.15 -6.19
CA VAL A 205 15.96 -0.47 -5.11
C VAL A 205 14.99 -0.27 -3.97
N VAL A 206 15.28 -0.90 -2.83
CA VAL A 206 14.39 -0.92 -1.67
C VAL A 206 15.15 -0.38 -0.47
N ALA A 207 14.57 0.64 0.16
CA ALA A 207 15.06 1.24 1.39
C ALA A 207 14.42 0.63 2.64
N GLU A 208 15.23 0.53 3.69
CA GLU A 208 14.75 0.45 5.06
C GLU A 208 14.07 1.76 5.47
N ALA A 209 13.13 1.66 6.40
CA ALA A 209 12.35 2.81 6.87
C ALA A 209 13.27 3.94 7.36
N GLY A 210 13.05 5.13 6.83
CA GLY A 210 13.82 6.33 7.17
C GLY A 210 15.03 6.60 6.27
N ALA A 211 15.36 5.72 5.30
CA ALA A 211 16.39 6.05 4.33
C ALA A 211 15.96 7.24 3.45
N THR A 212 16.90 8.15 3.23
CA THR A 212 16.68 9.38 2.46
C THR A 212 17.62 9.44 1.26
N LEU A 213 17.09 9.67 0.07
CA LEU A 213 17.84 10.03 -1.13
C LEU A 213 17.72 11.54 -1.36
N THR A 214 18.85 12.23 -1.50
CA THR A 214 18.86 13.68 -1.71
C THR A 214 19.94 14.12 -2.68
N SER A 215 19.70 15.22 -3.40
CA SER A 215 20.65 15.79 -4.36
C SER A 215 20.45 17.30 -4.50
N ALA A 216 21.50 17.99 -4.93
CA ALA A 216 21.40 19.36 -5.42
C ALA A 216 20.86 19.44 -6.85
N GLY A 217 20.87 18.33 -7.58
CA GLY A 217 20.21 18.19 -8.88
C GLY A 217 18.88 17.46 -8.73
N GLN A 218 18.64 16.53 -9.65
CA GLN A 218 17.53 15.61 -9.63
C GLN A 218 17.97 14.30 -8.96
N PRO A 219 17.47 13.93 -7.77
CA PRO A 219 17.88 12.73 -7.05
C PRO A 219 17.60 11.43 -7.80
N LEU A 220 16.43 11.30 -8.44
CA LEU A 220 16.07 10.09 -9.18
C LEU A 220 15.65 10.43 -10.61
N ARG A 221 16.33 9.82 -11.58
CA ARG A 221 16.00 9.90 -13.00
C ARG A 221 15.96 8.50 -13.60
N VAL A 222 14.88 8.20 -14.32
CA VAL A 222 14.69 6.92 -15.01
C VAL A 222 14.38 7.19 -16.48
N ARG A 223 15.15 6.59 -17.38
CA ARG A 223 15.07 6.87 -18.81
C ARG A 223 15.62 5.77 -19.70
N GLY A 224 15.46 5.98 -21.00
CA GLY A 224 16.12 5.17 -22.03
C GLY A 224 15.60 3.74 -22.11
N GLY A 225 14.37 3.47 -21.64
CA GLY A 225 13.78 2.13 -21.63
C GLY A 225 14.08 1.32 -20.37
N ALA A 226 14.59 1.95 -19.30
CA ALA A 226 14.84 1.28 -18.03
C ALA A 226 13.53 0.92 -17.31
N HIS A 227 13.54 -0.21 -16.57
CA HIS A 227 12.43 -0.65 -15.74
C HIS A 227 12.88 -0.67 -14.27
N VAL A 228 12.34 0.22 -13.46
CA VAL A 228 12.81 0.44 -12.09
C VAL A 228 11.65 0.30 -11.11
N ILE A 229 11.86 -0.50 -10.06
CA ILE A 229 11.05 -0.51 -8.85
C ILE A 229 11.84 0.24 -7.78
N PHE A 230 11.22 1.25 -7.16
CA PHE A 230 11.86 2.10 -6.17
C PHE A 230 10.95 2.23 -4.94
N ALA A 231 11.38 1.72 -3.78
CA ALA A 231 10.50 1.56 -2.64
C ALA A 231 11.08 2.04 -1.30
N GLY A 232 10.24 2.64 -0.46
CA GLY A 232 10.54 2.94 0.95
C GLY A 232 11.37 4.20 1.22
N PHE A 233 11.76 4.94 0.18
CA PHE A 233 12.62 6.12 0.34
C PHE A 233 11.83 7.39 0.68
N THR A 234 12.44 8.24 1.50
CA THR A 234 12.21 9.69 1.41
C THR A 234 13.12 10.28 0.34
N ILE A 235 12.57 11.01 -0.63
CA ILE A 235 13.31 11.60 -1.76
C ILE A 235 13.14 13.12 -1.70
N THR A 236 14.24 13.85 -1.56
CA THR A 236 14.24 15.31 -1.43
C THR A 236 15.20 15.94 -2.43
N SER A 237 14.95 17.18 -2.84
CA SER A 237 15.92 17.93 -3.67
C SER A 237 16.10 19.35 -3.15
N SER A 238 17.29 19.90 -3.37
CA SER A 238 17.64 21.28 -3.01
C SER A 238 17.85 22.19 -4.23
N GLY A 239 17.82 21.67 -5.46
CA GLY A 239 18.06 22.49 -6.66
C GLY A 239 17.28 22.11 -7.91
N ASP A 240 16.62 20.94 -7.97
CA ASP A 240 15.74 20.57 -9.08
C ASP A 240 14.48 19.84 -8.56
N GLY A 241 13.71 19.19 -9.45
CA GLY A 241 12.60 18.31 -9.08
C GLY A 241 13.11 16.99 -8.50
N ALA A 242 12.33 16.35 -7.63
CA ALA A 242 12.77 15.17 -6.90
C ALA A 242 12.90 13.92 -7.80
N VAL A 243 11.92 13.68 -8.67
CA VAL A 243 11.85 12.47 -9.49
C VAL A 243 11.49 12.81 -10.94
N LYS A 244 12.11 12.10 -11.89
CA LYS A 244 11.75 12.19 -13.30
C LYS A 244 11.82 10.86 -14.02
N ALA A 245 10.77 10.55 -14.76
CA ALA A 245 10.71 9.41 -15.66
C ALA A 245 10.46 9.89 -17.09
N GLU A 246 11.33 9.50 -18.03
CA GLU A 246 11.20 9.94 -19.42
C GLU A 246 11.68 8.93 -20.48
N GLY A 247 11.01 8.92 -21.62
CA GLY A 247 11.43 8.15 -22.79
C GLY A 247 10.64 6.85 -22.97
N ASN A 248 10.42 6.48 -24.22
CA ASN A 248 9.59 5.33 -24.60
C ASN A 248 10.15 4.02 -24.03
N GLY A 249 9.25 3.15 -23.54
CA GLY A 249 9.59 1.87 -22.91
C GLY A 249 10.14 1.98 -21.49
N THR A 250 10.25 3.20 -20.94
CA THR A 250 10.69 3.41 -19.56
C THR A 250 9.53 3.15 -18.61
N THR A 251 9.76 2.40 -17.53
CA THR A 251 8.78 2.16 -16.46
C THR A 251 9.41 2.49 -15.12
N LEU A 252 8.75 3.34 -14.34
CA LEU A 252 9.09 3.60 -12.95
C LEU A 252 7.92 3.21 -12.07
N GLU A 253 8.14 2.24 -11.21
CA GLU A 253 7.22 1.87 -10.14
C GLU A 253 7.76 2.39 -8.81
N MET A 254 6.93 3.11 -8.06
CA MET A 254 7.26 3.69 -6.77
C MET A 254 6.28 3.21 -5.71
N ARG A 255 6.79 2.70 -4.60
CA ARG A 255 5.98 2.14 -3.51
C ARG A 255 6.42 2.70 -2.17
N ASP A 256 5.47 3.09 -1.33
CA ASP A 256 5.75 3.48 0.06
C ASP A 256 6.81 4.62 0.16
N CYS A 257 6.86 5.49 -0.85
CA CYS A 257 7.83 6.57 -0.94
C CYS A 257 7.27 7.89 -0.37
N VAL A 258 8.14 8.74 0.15
CA VAL A 258 7.83 10.15 0.46
C VAL A 258 8.60 11.04 -0.50
N ILE A 259 7.92 11.79 -1.35
CA ILE A 259 8.49 12.59 -2.44
C ILE A 259 8.34 14.07 -2.10
N GLY A 260 9.47 14.69 -1.76
CA GLY A 260 9.60 16.08 -1.37
C GLY A 260 10.07 16.26 0.09
N PRO A 261 10.47 17.49 0.46
CA PRO A 261 10.33 18.71 -0.32
C PRO A 261 11.31 18.83 -1.50
N SER A 262 10.92 19.61 -2.51
CA SER A 262 11.80 20.03 -3.60
C SER A 262 11.47 21.46 -4.03
N PRO A 263 12.44 22.22 -4.57
CA PRO A 263 12.18 23.56 -5.11
C PRO A 263 11.38 23.54 -6.41
N ASN A 264 11.22 22.38 -7.05
CA ASN A 264 10.46 22.22 -8.30
C ASN A 264 9.31 21.21 -8.12
N LEU A 265 9.07 20.37 -9.14
CA LEU A 265 8.04 19.34 -9.11
C LEU A 265 8.49 18.16 -8.25
N GLY A 266 7.54 17.51 -7.57
CA GLY A 266 7.79 16.22 -6.94
C GLY A 266 8.13 15.15 -7.97
N VAL A 267 7.25 14.96 -8.96
CA VAL A 267 7.46 14.01 -10.06
C VAL A 267 7.13 14.64 -11.42
N GLU A 268 8.05 14.49 -12.37
CA GLU A 268 7.82 14.79 -13.79
C GLU A 268 7.82 13.49 -14.61
N LEU A 269 6.67 13.16 -15.22
CA LEU A 269 6.52 12.02 -16.14
C LEU A 269 6.37 12.53 -17.57
N LYS A 270 7.20 12.07 -18.50
CA LYS A 270 7.08 12.47 -19.91
C LYS A 270 7.59 11.51 -20.97
N SER A 271 7.39 11.88 -22.23
CA SER A 271 8.07 11.29 -23.40
C SER A 271 7.86 9.78 -23.57
N GLY A 272 6.67 9.26 -23.21
CA GLY A 272 6.30 7.84 -23.41
C GLY A 272 6.72 6.91 -22.27
N ALA A 273 7.22 7.44 -21.15
CA ALA A 273 7.45 6.67 -19.93
C ALA A 273 6.13 6.33 -19.20
N ARG A 274 6.12 5.25 -18.42
CA ARG A 274 5.04 4.88 -17.49
C ARG A 274 5.46 5.13 -16.03
N LEU A 275 4.52 5.61 -15.21
CA LEU A 275 4.66 5.72 -13.77
C LEU A 275 3.58 4.92 -13.04
N ASP A 276 3.97 4.03 -12.14
CA ASP A 276 3.06 3.42 -11.18
C ASP A 276 3.46 3.91 -9.77
N LEU A 277 2.68 4.83 -9.18
CA LEU A 277 2.92 5.46 -7.88
C LEU A 277 1.88 4.95 -6.87
N LEU A 278 2.34 4.15 -5.91
CA LEU A 278 1.50 3.36 -5.02
C LEU A 278 1.84 3.67 -3.55
N ARG A 279 0.81 3.80 -2.69
CA ARG A 279 0.96 3.97 -1.23
C ARG A 279 1.99 5.02 -0.83
N SER A 280 2.10 6.09 -1.60
CA SER A 280 3.16 7.07 -1.44
C SER A 280 2.63 8.39 -0.90
N VAL A 281 3.53 9.30 -0.57
CA VAL A 281 3.21 10.67 -0.15
C VAL A 281 3.97 11.63 -1.06
N VAL A 282 3.29 12.55 -1.71
CA VAL A 282 3.90 13.62 -2.51
C VAL A 282 3.64 14.93 -1.78
N ARG A 283 4.68 15.55 -1.23
CA ARG A 283 4.48 16.71 -0.35
C ARG A 283 5.49 17.84 -0.53
N ASP A 284 5.01 19.06 -0.28
CA ASP A 284 5.84 20.24 -0.10
C ASP A 284 6.80 20.53 -1.27
N ASN A 285 6.35 20.24 -2.51
CA ASN A 285 7.09 20.52 -3.73
C ASN A 285 6.67 21.88 -4.30
N ALA A 286 7.60 22.83 -4.39
CA ALA A 286 7.27 24.25 -4.53
C ALA A 286 6.61 24.64 -5.86
N THR A 287 6.86 23.90 -6.95
CA THR A 287 6.22 24.18 -8.26
C THR A 287 5.12 23.19 -8.65
N GLY A 288 4.81 22.24 -7.77
CA GLY A 288 3.68 21.32 -7.87
C GLY A 288 4.03 19.88 -7.52
N GLY A 289 3.02 19.04 -7.31
CA GLY A 289 3.23 17.64 -6.93
C GLY A 289 3.64 16.79 -8.13
N LEU A 290 2.69 16.53 -9.03
CA LEU A 290 2.83 15.63 -10.16
C LEU A 290 2.53 16.34 -11.48
N LYS A 291 3.43 16.20 -12.45
CA LYS A 291 3.15 16.56 -13.85
C LYS A 291 3.20 15.31 -14.73
N LEU A 292 2.04 14.89 -15.23
CA LEU A 292 1.84 13.67 -16.00
C LEU A 292 1.62 14.02 -17.48
N ASN A 293 2.68 13.97 -18.28
CA ASN A 293 2.65 14.31 -19.71
C ASN A 293 3.26 13.19 -20.56
N SER A 294 2.64 12.01 -20.54
CA SER A 294 3.18 10.85 -21.23
C SER A 294 2.10 9.98 -21.86
N SER A 295 2.41 9.45 -23.04
CA SER A 295 1.60 8.43 -23.72
C SER A 295 1.88 7.01 -23.20
N GLY A 296 2.82 6.83 -22.27
CA GLY A 296 3.12 5.54 -21.64
C GLY A 296 2.19 5.20 -20.47
N GLY A 297 1.37 6.16 -20.06
CA GLY A 297 0.34 6.02 -19.04
C GLY A 297 0.82 6.16 -17.60
N TYR A 298 -0.11 6.11 -16.67
CA TYR A 298 0.17 6.16 -15.23
C TYR A 298 -0.85 5.38 -14.40
N ALA A 299 -0.41 4.91 -13.24
CA ALA A 299 -1.29 4.50 -12.15
C ALA A 299 -0.88 5.26 -10.88
N VAL A 300 -1.74 6.14 -10.37
CA VAL A 300 -1.54 6.81 -9.07
C VAL A 300 -2.61 6.30 -8.13
N MET A 301 -2.21 5.52 -7.13
CA MET A 301 -3.14 4.80 -6.26
C MET A 301 -2.74 4.85 -4.80
N ASN A 302 -3.72 4.90 -3.91
CA ASN A 302 -3.54 4.87 -2.45
C ASN A 302 -2.54 5.93 -1.97
N THR A 303 -2.48 7.07 -2.66
CA THR A 303 -1.42 8.07 -2.49
C THR A 303 -1.96 9.36 -1.90
N VAL A 304 -1.17 9.95 -1.01
CA VAL A 304 -1.43 11.26 -0.39
C VAL A 304 -0.67 12.32 -1.17
N ILE A 305 -1.35 13.38 -1.60
CA ILE A 305 -0.75 14.52 -2.33
C ILE A 305 -1.08 15.80 -1.59
N ILE A 306 -0.12 16.34 -0.85
CA ILE A 306 -0.39 17.39 0.14
C ILE A 306 0.58 18.57 0.07
N GLY A 307 0.07 19.79 0.17
CA GLY A 307 0.92 20.97 0.36
C GLY A 307 1.83 21.31 -0.83
N ASN A 308 1.49 20.85 -2.04
CA ASN A 308 2.32 21.10 -3.22
C ASN A 308 1.89 22.38 -3.95
N GLY A 309 2.85 22.99 -4.63
CA GLY A 309 2.68 24.21 -5.40
C GLY A 309 2.62 25.48 -4.54
N GLY A 310 2.28 26.59 -5.17
CA GLY A 310 2.24 27.90 -4.52
C GLY A 310 1.62 28.96 -5.42
N ALA A 311 1.56 30.20 -4.93
CA ALA A 311 0.87 31.29 -5.63
C ALA A 311 1.43 31.62 -7.04
N ALA A 312 2.62 31.13 -7.37
CA ALA A 312 3.24 31.29 -8.69
C ALA A 312 3.35 29.97 -9.48
N SER A 313 2.93 28.82 -8.92
CA SER A 313 3.09 27.54 -9.59
C SER A 313 2.02 27.33 -10.66
N ALA A 314 2.40 26.71 -11.78
CA ALA A 314 1.44 26.29 -12.80
C ALA A 314 0.72 24.99 -12.42
N VAL A 315 1.34 24.19 -11.56
CA VAL A 315 0.80 22.93 -11.05
C VAL A 315 0.59 23.06 -9.54
N GLY A 316 -0.59 22.65 -9.07
CA GLY A 316 -0.86 22.48 -7.65
C GLY A 316 -0.51 21.05 -7.24
N GLY A 317 -1.52 20.22 -7.01
CA GLY A 317 -1.33 18.81 -6.71
C GLY A 317 -0.87 18.03 -7.94
N VAL A 318 -1.73 17.98 -8.96
CA VAL A 318 -1.54 17.14 -10.15
C VAL A 318 -1.96 17.88 -11.41
N HIS A 319 -1.15 17.80 -12.46
CA HIS A 319 -1.51 18.19 -13.81
C HIS A 319 -1.38 16.99 -14.76
N ILE A 320 -2.52 16.53 -15.27
CA ILE A 320 -2.65 15.44 -16.23
C ILE A 320 -2.73 16.07 -17.63
N GLU A 321 -1.57 16.22 -18.26
CA GLU A 321 -1.42 16.88 -19.55
C GLU A 321 -1.69 15.94 -20.72
N ASN A 322 -1.27 14.67 -20.56
CA ASN A 322 -1.41 13.61 -21.54
C ASN A 322 -1.52 12.26 -20.84
N GLY A 323 -2.19 11.29 -21.46
CA GLY A 323 -2.52 10.01 -20.86
C GLY A 323 -2.54 8.85 -21.85
N ALA A 324 -2.62 7.64 -21.33
CA ALA A 324 -2.87 6.41 -22.06
C ALA A 324 -4.31 5.90 -21.82
N GLY A 325 -4.70 4.83 -22.54
CA GLY A 325 -6.05 4.27 -22.41
C GLY A 325 -6.29 3.47 -21.12
N ASP A 326 -5.23 3.16 -20.37
CA ASP A 326 -5.24 2.34 -19.16
C ASP A 326 -4.81 3.11 -17.90
N ASP A 327 -4.88 4.44 -17.96
CA ASP A 327 -4.54 5.32 -16.84
C ASP A 327 -5.45 5.11 -15.63
N ARG A 328 -4.86 5.14 -14.42
CA ARG A 328 -5.60 5.03 -13.16
C ARG A 328 -5.25 6.16 -12.20
N PHE A 329 -6.27 6.78 -11.64
CA PHE A 329 -6.13 7.73 -10.54
C PHE A 329 -7.21 7.45 -9.48
N VAL A 330 -6.88 6.56 -8.56
CA VAL A 330 -7.88 5.90 -7.69
C VAL A 330 -7.46 5.94 -6.23
N ASN A 331 -8.40 6.10 -5.31
CA ASN A 331 -8.16 6.02 -3.86
C ASN A 331 -7.06 6.99 -3.41
N ASN A 332 -7.08 8.24 -3.86
CA ASN A 332 -6.07 9.24 -3.50
C ASN A 332 -6.65 10.33 -2.61
N SER A 333 -5.86 10.83 -1.66
CA SER A 333 -6.23 11.99 -0.82
C SER A 333 -5.38 13.20 -1.20
N LEU A 334 -6.03 14.29 -1.58
CA LEU A 334 -5.39 15.53 -2.03
C LEU A 334 -5.85 16.72 -1.21
N ALA A 335 -4.91 17.39 -0.54
CA ALA A 335 -5.24 18.59 0.23
C ALA A 335 -4.14 19.64 0.26
N PHE A 336 -4.52 20.88 0.55
CA PHE A 336 -3.60 22.00 0.75
C PHE A 336 -2.68 22.29 -0.45
N ASN A 337 -3.01 21.79 -1.64
CA ASN A 337 -2.26 22.08 -2.84
C ASN A 337 -2.71 23.42 -3.44
N THR A 338 -1.75 24.18 -3.98
CA THR A 338 -1.96 25.56 -4.42
C THR A 338 -1.38 25.81 -5.81
N SER A 339 -2.08 26.59 -6.63
CA SER A 339 -1.67 26.96 -7.99
C SER A 339 -2.07 28.39 -8.34
N SER A 340 -1.36 29.00 -9.29
CA SER A 340 -1.49 30.40 -9.69
C SER A 340 -2.68 30.71 -10.64
N ALA A 341 -3.15 29.74 -11.42
CA ALA A 341 -4.21 29.98 -12.41
C ALA A 341 -4.99 28.72 -12.84
N ASN A 342 -4.61 27.55 -12.34
CA ASN A 342 -5.20 26.25 -12.65
C ASN A 342 -5.86 25.67 -11.40
N PRO A 343 -6.64 24.58 -11.47
CA PRO A 343 -7.14 23.89 -10.30
C PRO A 343 -6.03 23.57 -9.29
N GLY A 344 -6.32 23.77 -8.00
CA GLY A 344 -5.36 23.54 -6.92
C GLY A 344 -5.03 22.06 -6.74
N ALA A 345 -5.99 21.15 -6.91
CA ALA A 345 -5.79 19.72 -6.67
C ALA A 345 -5.43 18.97 -7.95
N VAL A 346 -6.35 18.90 -8.92
CA VAL A 346 -6.14 18.13 -10.16
C VAL A 346 -6.62 18.91 -11.38
N TRP A 347 -5.74 19.08 -12.36
CA TRP A 347 -6.07 19.65 -13.65
C TRP A 347 -5.91 18.59 -14.76
N CYS A 348 -7.01 18.21 -15.40
CA CYS A 348 -7.01 17.26 -16.51
C CYS A 348 -7.07 17.98 -17.87
N GLN A 349 -5.93 18.23 -18.51
CA GLN A 349 -5.93 18.73 -19.89
C GLN A 349 -6.28 17.61 -20.89
N ALA A 350 -5.79 16.40 -20.63
CA ALA A 350 -6.29 15.18 -21.25
C ALA A 350 -7.44 14.62 -20.41
N GLN A 351 -8.46 14.05 -21.07
CA GLN A 351 -9.58 13.44 -20.36
C GLN A 351 -9.08 12.25 -19.53
N ALA A 352 -9.36 12.29 -18.22
CA ALA A 352 -8.95 11.29 -17.26
C ALA A 352 -10.07 11.07 -16.23
N SER A 353 -10.17 9.84 -15.74
CA SER A 353 -11.13 9.45 -14.71
C SER A 353 -10.49 9.53 -13.34
N LEU A 354 -11.18 10.18 -12.40
CA LEU A 354 -10.84 10.21 -10.97
C LEU A 354 -11.91 9.42 -10.22
N ARG A 355 -11.50 8.46 -9.40
CA ARG A 355 -12.43 7.59 -8.68
C ARG A 355 -11.99 7.42 -7.23
N ASN A 356 -12.94 7.43 -6.29
CA ASN A 356 -12.66 7.25 -4.86
C ASN A 356 -11.62 8.25 -4.33
N VAL A 357 -11.56 9.46 -4.88
CA VAL A 357 -10.61 10.47 -4.42
C VAL A 357 -11.23 11.34 -3.35
N VAL A 358 -10.40 11.83 -2.44
CA VAL A 358 -10.76 12.89 -1.50
C VAL A 358 -10.01 14.15 -1.88
N VAL A 359 -10.74 15.21 -2.22
CA VAL A 359 -10.18 16.51 -2.60
C VAL A 359 -10.72 17.59 -1.67
N TRP A 360 -9.85 18.10 -0.79
CA TRP A 360 -10.25 19.02 0.26
C TRP A 360 -9.18 20.07 0.56
N LEU A 361 -9.58 21.31 0.81
CA LEU A 361 -8.71 22.46 1.14
C LEU A 361 -7.62 22.76 0.09
N ASN A 362 -7.93 22.57 -1.19
CA ASN A 362 -7.02 22.96 -2.28
C ASN A 362 -7.38 24.36 -2.80
N THR A 363 -6.37 25.19 -3.07
CA THR A 363 -6.57 26.61 -3.38
C THR A 363 -6.07 26.95 -4.78
N PRO A 364 -6.94 27.00 -5.80
CA PRO A 364 -6.66 27.76 -7.02
C PRO A 364 -6.77 29.26 -6.74
N THR A 365 -5.79 30.06 -7.15
CA THR A 365 -5.76 31.50 -6.81
C THR A 365 -6.67 32.39 -7.67
N ASN A 366 -7.24 31.90 -8.77
CA ASN A 366 -8.15 32.66 -9.64
C ASN A 366 -9.63 32.22 -9.58
N ASP A 367 -9.92 31.02 -9.09
CA ASP A 367 -11.30 30.54 -8.88
C ASP A 367 -11.37 29.54 -7.71
N PRO A 368 -11.46 30.02 -6.45
CA PRO A 368 -11.39 29.19 -5.24
C PRO A 368 -12.47 28.09 -5.14
N GLY A 369 -13.43 28.02 -6.07
CA GLY A 369 -14.41 26.94 -6.17
C GLY A 369 -13.99 25.74 -7.02
N VAL A 370 -12.88 25.80 -7.77
CA VAL A 370 -12.50 24.74 -8.73
C VAL A 370 -11.22 24.03 -8.31
N SER A 371 -11.35 23.05 -7.41
CA SER A 371 -10.21 22.21 -7.00
C SER A 371 -9.86 21.11 -8.03
N VAL A 372 -10.84 20.72 -8.84
CA VAL A 372 -10.70 19.75 -9.94
C VAL A 372 -11.32 20.35 -11.20
N ALA A 373 -10.67 20.26 -12.35
CA ALA A 373 -11.28 20.64 -13.63
C ALA A 373 -10.99 19.62 -14.74
N THR A 374 -11.98 19.49 -15.63
CA THR A 374 -11.93 18.75 -16.90
C THR A 374 -11.62 17.24 -16.78
N CYS A 375 -11.73 16.70 -15.56
CA CYS A 375 -11.68 15.26 -15.27
C CYS A 375 -13.10 14.70 -15.14
N ASP A 376 -13.30 13.44 -15.50
CA ASP A 376 -14.51 12.69 -15.17
C ASP A 376 -14.35 12.14 -13.75
N THR A 377 -15.10 12.68 -12.79
CA THR A 377 -14.92 12.33 -11.37
C THR A 377 -16.13 11.60 -10.84
N GLU A 378 -15.95 10.42 -10.25
CA GLU A 378 -17.03 9.60 -9.70
C GLU A 378 -16.67 9.03 -8.33
N TYR A 379 -17.68 8.73 -7.52
CA TYR A 379 -17.56 8.16 -6.17
C TYR A 379 -16.48 8.83 -5.33
N SER A 380 -16.45 10.15 -5.32
CA SER A 380 -15.37 10.94 -4.72
C SER A 380 -15.90 12.02 -3.78
N LEU A 381 -15.10 12.38 -2.78
CA LEU A 381 -15.39 13.50 -1.89
C LEU A 381 -14.71 14.76 -2.43
N LEU A 382 -15.50 15.79 -2.75
CA LEU A 382 -15.01 17.03 -3.36
C LEU A 382 -15.46 18.25 -2.55
N GLN A 383 -14.54 19.18 -2.27
CA GLN A 383 -14.87 20.43 -1.57
C GLN A 383 -15.93 21.27 -2.29
N ALA A 384 -15.91 21.27 -3.61
CA ALA A 384 -16.89 21.93 -4.45
C ALA A 384 -16.96 21.19 -5.80
N SER A 385 -18.13 21.23 -6.45
CA SER A 385 -18.53 20.44 -7.64
C SER A 385 -18.97 19.01 -7.33
N LEU A 386 -20.26 18.73 -7.51
CA LEU A 386 -20.88 17.40 -7.38
C LEU A 386 -21.21 16.78 -8.75
N GLN A 387 -20.57 17.24 -9.83
CA GLN A 387 -20.77 16.59 -11.12
C GLN A 387 -20.17 15.18 -11.09
N GLY A 388 -20.88 14.20 -11.64
CA GLY A 388 -20.47 12.80 -11.64
C GLY A 388 -21.24 11.94 -10.62
N GLN A 389 -21.30 10.64 -10.89
CA GLN A 389 -22.06 9.69 -10.07
C GLN A 389 -21.39 9.49 -8.71
N GLY A 390 -22.18 9.42 -7.63
CA GLY A 390 -21.70 9.00 -6.31
C GLY A 390 -20.79 9.99 -5.59
N ASN A 391 -20.59 11.20 -6.13
CA ASN A 391 -19.78 12.22 -5.47
C ASN A 391 -20.51 12.82 -4.26
N ILE A 392 -19.75 13.12 -3.21
CA ILE A 392 -20.21 13.75 -1.98
C ILE A 392 -19.40 15.02 -1.69
N SER A 393 -19.99 15.95 -0.94
CA SER A 393 -19.33 17.19 -0.54
C SER A 393 -19.67 17.48 0.92
N VAL A 394 -18.77 17.03 1.79
CA VAL A 394 -18.88 17.08 3.25
C VAL A 394 -17.46 17.05 3.81
N ASP A 395 -17.23 17.61 4.99
CA ASP A 395 -15.91 17.59 5.62
C ASP A 395 -15.40 16.14 5.78
N PRO A 396 -14.22 15.79 5.24
CA PRO A 396 -13.65 14.45 5.37
C PRO A 396 -13.16 14.14 6.79
N LEU A 397 -13.16 15.11 7.71
CA LEU A 397 -12.74 14.93 9.10
C LEU A 397 -11.31 14.38 9.23
N PHE A 398 -10.34 15.01 8.55
CA PHE A 398 -8.94 14.60 8.68
C PHE A 398 -8.41 14.85 10.09
N ILE A 399 -7.70 13.85 10.65
CA ILE A 399 -7.18 13.89 12.02
C ILE A 399 -5.68 14.19 12.11
N ASP A 400 -4.97 14.23 10.97
CA ASP A 400 -3.54 14.48 10.95
C ASP A 400 -3.00 15.13 9.66
N GLY A 401 -1.69 15.40 9.65
CA GLY A 401 -0.98 15.99 8.52
C GLY A 401 -0.71 15.04 7.34
N LEU A 402 -1.17 13.79 7.40
CA LEU A 402 -1.10 12.83 6.30
C LEU A 402 -2.48 12.54 5.69
N LEU A 403 -3.51 13.31 6.08
CA LEU A 403 -4.87 13.17 5.56
C LEU A 403 -5.51 11.83 5.92
N ARG A 404 -5.15 11.26 7.08
CA ARG A 404 -5.93 10.15 7.66
C ARG A 404 -7.31 10.68 8.09
N PRO A 405 -8.42 10.08 7.64
CA PRO A 405 -9.75 10.45 8.12
C PRO A 405 -10.00 9.93 9.54
N ASP A 406 -10.88 10.60 10.28
CA ASP A 406 -11.46 10.10 11.51
C ASP A 406 -12.30 8.82 11.26
N PRO A 407 -12.40 7.86 12.19
CA PRO A 407 -13.26 6.68 12.02
C PRO A 407 -14.76 6.97 11.77
N THR A 408 -15.24 8.15 12.16
CA THR A 408 -16.61 8.63 11.90
C THR A 408 -16.75 9.41 10.60
N SER A 409 -15.67 9.48 9.81
CA SER A 409 -15.63 10.24 8.56
C SER A 409 -16.70 9.78 7.57
N PRO A 410 -17.31 10.73 6.84
CA PRO A 410 -18.29 10.40 5.79
C PRO A 410 -17.68 9.73 4.56
N VAL A 411 -16.36 9.56 4.48
CA VAL A 411 -15.69 8.80 3.40
C VAL A 411 -15.81 7.29 3.55
N ARG A 412 -16.27 6.84 4.72
CA ARG A 412 -16.41 5.43 5.07
C ARG A 412 -17.51 4.75 4.26
N ASP A 413 -17.21 3.59 3.67
CA ASP A 413 -18.14 2.69 2.99
C ASP A 413 -18.95 3.35 1.84
N VAL A 414 -18.41 4.41 1.23
CA VAL A 414 -19.11 5.19 0.19
C VAL A 414 -18.41 5.21 -1.16
N GLY A 415 -17.20 4.63 -1.30
CA GLY A 415 -16.48 4.49 -2.56
C GLY A 415 -17.15 3.51 -3.53
N ASP A 416 -16.72 3.50 -4.80
CA ASP A 416 -17.38 2.79 -5.91
C ASP A 416 -17.92 1.39 -5.53
N PRO A 417 -19.26 1.15 -5.63
CA PRO A 417 -19.87 -0.12 -5.27
C PRO A 417 -19.45 -1.30 -6.16
N ALA A 418 -18.90 -1.04 -7.34
CA ALA A 418 -18.39 -2.10 -8.20
C ALA A 418 -17.12 -2.74 -7.61
N GLY A 419 -16.34 -2.02 -6.79
CA GLY A 419 -15.05 -2.50 -6.27
C GLY A 419 -14.04 -2.86 -7.36
N THR A 420 -14.34 -2.62 -8.64
CA THR A 420 -13.69 -3.24 -9.79
C THR A 420 -12.39 -2.56 -10.23
N GLU A 421 -11.95 -1.49 -9.57
CA GLU A 421 -10.67 -0.84 -9.91
C GLU A 421 -9.51 -1.22 -8.97
N ASP A 422 -9.77 -1.93 -7.86
CA ASP A 422 -8.75 -2.54 -7.00
C ASP A 422 -8.33 -3.96 -7.45
N VAL A 423 -8.90 -4.44 -8.57
CA VAL A 423 -8.54 -5.70 -9.23
C VAL A 423 -8.07 -5.41 -10.66
N GLY A 424 -6.86 -4.88 -10.79
CA GLY A 424 -6.26 -4.49 -12.06
C GLY A 424 -6.01 -5.66 -13.04
N PRO A 425 -6.17 -5.42 -14.36
CA PRO A 425 -5.40 -6.10 -15.40
C PRO A 425 -4.07 -5.34 -15.71
N PRO A 426 -2.96 -6.02 -16.05
CA PRO A 426 -2.83 -7.47 -16.08
C PRO A 426 -2.97 -8.04 -14.66
N PRO A 427 -3.53 -9.25 -14.49
CA PRO A 427 -3.65 -9.87 -13.18
C PRO A 427 -2.25 -10.15 -12.66
N GLY A 428 -1.83 -9.31 -11.72
CA GLY A 428 -0.57 -9.38 -10.99
C GLY A 428 -0.74 -8.52 -9.73
N PRO A 429 -0.22 -8.93 -8.57
CA PRO A 429 -0.59 -8.33 -7.31
C PRO A 429 0.21 -7.06 -7.06
N ALA A 430 -0.51 -5.95 -7.15
CA ALA A 430 -0.20 -4.72 -6.44
C ALA A 430 -1.52 -4.30 -5.75
N PRO A 431 -1.47 -3.88 -4.48
CA PRO A 431 -2.15 -4.63 -3.42
C PRO A 431 -3.55 -4.12 -3.08
N ILE A 432 -4.33 -5.05 -2.54
CA ILE A 432 -5.54 -4.89 -1.74
C ILE A 432 -5.34 -3.87 -0.58
N GLU A 433 -4.12 -3.38 -0.33
CA GLU A 433 -3.78 -2.55 0.81
C GLU A 433 -3.71 -1.04 0.51
N ASP A 434 -4.31 -0.26 1.39
CA ASP A 434 -4.30 1.21 1.44
C ASP A 434 -2.92 1.79 1.83
N ARG A 435 -2.85 3.12 2.02
CA ARG A 435 -1.62 3.78 2.50
C ARG A 435 -1.17 3.32 3.89
N GLY A 436 -2.09 2.91 4.75
CA GLY A 436 -1.84 2.37 6.10
C GLY A 436 -1.51 0.88 6.13
N ARG A 437 -1.41 0.21 4.97
CA ARG A 437 -1.23 -1.25 4.84
C ARG A 437 -2.42 -2.03 5.41
N VAL A 438 -3.61 -1.48 5.25
CA VAL A 438 -4.90 -2.07 5.59
C VAL A 438 -5.55 -2.58 4.32
N ALA A 439 -5.93 -3.84 4.31
CA ALA A 439 -6.65 -4.46 3.20
C ALA A 439 -8.00 -3.74 2.93
N ARG A 440 -8.42 -3.67 1.67
CA ARG A 440 -9.65 -3.04 1.21
C ARG A 440 -10.58 -4.06 0.54
N PRO A 441 -11.90 -3.96 0.73
CA PRO A 441 -12.56 -3.11 1.72
C PRO A 441 -12.47 -3.72 3.14
N GLN A 442 -12.50 -2.90 4.19
CA GLN A 442 -12.74 -3.38 5.57
C GLN A 442 -14.24 -3.44 5.91
N GLY A 443 -15.05 -2.65 5.22
CA GLY A 443 -16.50 -2.64 5.38
C GLY A 443 -17.25 -3.24 4.17
N GLN A 444 -18.40 -2.67 3.87
CA GLN A 444 -19.24 -3.10 2.75
C GLN A 444 -18.71 -2.61 1.40
N ARG A 445 -18.02 -1.46 1.39
CA ARG A 445 -17.46 -0.82 0.19
C ARG A 445 -16.12 -0.20 0.55
N VAL A 446 -15.28 0.04 -0.45
CA VAL A 446 -14.02 0.75 -0.25
C VAL A 446 -14.27 2.17 0.26
N ASP A 447 -13.40 2.65 1.13
CA ASP A 447 -13.46 4.02 1.60
C ASP A 447 -12.87 4.97 0.55
N MET A 448 -13.43 6.19 0.45
CA MET A 448 -12.84 7.20 -0.42
C MET A 448 -11.52 7.72 0.19
N GLY A 449 -10.51 7.91 -0.66
CA GLY A 449 -9.21 8.47 -0.30
C GLY A 449 -8.12 7.43 -0.11
N ALA A 450 -6.95 7.87 0.34
CA ALA A 450 -5.74 7.06 0.45
C ALA A 450 -5.77 6.00 1.56
N TYR A 451 -6.67 6.15 2.53
CA TYR A 451 -6.78 5.27 3.70
C TYR A 451 -8.11 4.51 3.73
N GLU A 452 -8.06 3.30 4.27
CA GLU A 452 -9.20 2.46 4.62
C GLU A 452 -9.35 2.45 6.15
N LEU A 453 -10.56 2.72 6.62
CA LEU A 453 -10.93 2.79 8.03
C LEU A 453 -11.32 1.39 8.52
N ARG A 454 -10.98 1.08 9.77
CA ARG A 454 -11.34 -0.18 10.44
C ARG A 454 -12.59 -0.01 11.29
#